data_AF-F2SBG6-F1
#
_entry.id   AF-F2SBG6-F1
#
_cell.length_a   1.000
_cell.length_b   1.000
_cell.length_c   1.000
_cell.angle_alpha   90.00
_cell.angle_beta   90.00
_cell.angle_gamma   90.00
#
_symmetry.space_group_name_H-M   'P 1'
#
loop_
_entity.id
_entity.type
_entity.pdbx_description
1 polymer ?
#
loop_
_entity_poly.entity_id
_entity_poly.type
_entity_poly.pdbx_seq_one_letter_code
_entity_poly.pdbx_strand_id
1 'polypeptide(L)'
;MVPRFKPLPTPKPPTKWELFARKKGIGKYNTKLGSGLADTERKKNLVYDEEKGEWVPKWGYKGKNKGTEDDWLVEVDESKWKKEEQMNNEGKSIRNEGRKERMERARRNERKMRANERKARTGKAKASNGYIL
;
A
#
# COMPACT_ATOMS: atom_id res chain seq x y z
N MET A 1 -2.46 21.89 -40.40
CA MET A 1 -2.00 21.14 -39.20
C MET A 1 -1.68 22.16 -38.11
N VAL A 2 -2.43 22.19 -37.01
CA VAL A 2 -2.22 23.17 -35.93
C VAL A 2 -1.25 22.57 -34.89
N PRO A 3 -0.13 23.23 -34.54
CA PRO A 3 0.81 22.72 -33.56
C PRO A 3 0.17 22.70 -32.16
N ARG A 4 0.49 21.65 -31.39
CA ARG A 4 0.03 21.56 -29.99
C ARG A 4 0.80 22.55 -29.12
N PHE A 5 0.09 23.37 -28.36
CA PHE A 5 0.69 24.31 -27.40
C PHE A 5 1.41 23.62 -26.24
N LYS A 6 0.94 22.43 -25.83
CA LYS A 6 1.57 21.63 -24.76
C LYS A 6 2.27 20.41 -25.36
N PRO A 7 3.51 20.11 -24.93
CA PRO A 7 4.20 18.89 -25.33
C PRO A 7 3.42 17.67 -24.83
N LEU A 8 3.67 16.53 -25.47
CA LEU A 8 3.11 15.26 -25.00
C LEU A 8 3.60 14.99 -23.57
N PRO A 9 2.74 14.44 -22.70
CA PRO A 9 3.14 14.09 -21.35
C PRO A 9 4.28 13.07 -21.42
N THR A 10 5.43 13.41 -20.84
CA THR A 10 6.58 12.50 -20.76
C THR A 10 6.19 11.25 -19.98
N PRO A 11 6.54 10.03 -20.45
CA PRO A 11 6.22 8.81 -19.74
C PRO A 11 6.80 8.84 -18.33
N LYS A 12 6.02 8.37 -17.36
CA LYS A 12 6.48 8.34 -15.97
C LYS A 12 7.65 7.35 -15.86
N PRO A 13 8.77 7.73 -15.21
CA PRO A 13 9.86 6.79 -15.00
C PRO A 13 9.39 5.66 -14.09
N PRO A 14 9.92 4.43 -14.28
CA PRO A 14 9.50 3.28 -13.50
C PRO A 14 9.88 3.44 -12.03
N THR A 15 8.97 3.05 -11.15
CA THR A 15 9.24 3.03 -9.71
C THR A 15 10.17 1.86 -9.35
N LYS A 16 10.84 1.95 -8.19
CA LYS A 16 11.74 0.87 -7.71
C LYS A 16 11.02 -0.48 -7.59
N TRP A 17 9.75 -0.47 -7.19
CA TRP A 17 8.94 -1.69 -7.13
C TRP A 17 8.64 -2.25 -8.52
N GLU A 18 8.38 -1.42 -9.52
CA GLU A 18 8.15 -1.88 -10.89
C GLU A 18 9.42 -2.47 -11.52
N LEU A 19 10.59 -1.88 -11.25
CA LEU A 19 11.86 -2.47 -11.67
C LEU A 19 12.07 -3.86 -11.05
N PHE A 20 11.78 -4.00 -9.76
CA PHE A 20 11.85 -5.27 -9.07
C PHE A 20 10.81 -6.28 -9.60
N ALA A 21 9.55 -5.86 -9.74
CA ALA A 21 8.46 -6.70 -10.20
C ALA A 21 8.66 -7.16 -11.65
N ARG A 22 9.23 -6.32 -12.52
CA ARG A 22 9.65 -6.72 -13.87
C ARG A 22 10.76 -7.76 -13.83
N LYS A 23 11.79 -7.53 -13.01
CA LYS A 23 12.90 -8.49 -12.87
C LYS A 23 12.45 -9.84 -12.32
N LYS A 24 11.45 -9.85 -11.43
CA LYS A 24 10.92 -11.06 -10.79
C LYS A 24 9.68 -11.65 -11.47
N GLY A 25 9.11 -10.99 -12.48
CA GLY A 25 7.88 -11.43 -13.13
C GLY A 25 6.69 -11.49 -12.18
N ILE A 26 6.44 -10.41 -11.42
CA ILE A 26 5.37 -10.35 -10.41
C ILE A 26 4.14 -9.64 -11.00
N GLY A 27 2.98 -10.26 -10.83
CA GLY A 27 1.68 -9.73 -11.24
C GLY A 27 1.61 -9.43 -12.74
N LYS A 28 1.16 -8.23 -13.12
CA LYS A 28 1.06 -7.76 -14.52
C LYS A 28 2.35 -7.86 -15.35
N TYR A 29 3.51 -8.04 -14.72
CA TYR A 29 4.80 -8.19 -15.39
C TYR A 29 5.22 -9.67 -15.57
N ASN A 30 4.38 -10.60 -15.14
CA ASN A 30 4.59 -12.02 -15.35
C ASN A 30 4.18 -12.38 -16.79
N THR A 31 5.01 -13.17 -17.48
CA THR A 31 4.78 -13.62 -18.85
C THR A 31 3.90 -14.87 -18.93
N LYS A 32 3.57 -15.50 -17.80
CA LYS A 32 2.66 -16.66 -17.76
C LYS A 32 1.24 -16.25 -18.16
N LEU A 33 0.66 -17.03 -19.07
CA LEU A 33 -0.74 -16.92 -19.49
C LEU A 33 -1.65 -17.10 -18.25
N GLY A 34 -2.57 -16.17 -18.01
CA GLY A 34 -3.47 -16.17 -16.85
C GLY A 34 -2.99 -15.37 -15.63
N SER A 35 -1.74 -14.90 -15.59
CA SER A 35 -1.22 -14.09 -14.47
C SER A 35 -1.96 -12.76 -14.26
N GLY A 36 -2.47 -12.16 -15.35
CA GLY A 36 -3.30 -10.96 -15.29
C GLY A 36 -4.67 -11.20 -14.63
N LEU A 37 -5.25 -12.40 -14.78
CA LEU A 37 -6.55 -12.73 -14.18
C LEU A 37 -6.42 -12.85 -12.64
N ALA A 38 -5.39 -13.55 -12.16
CA ALA A 38 -5.10 -13.64 -10.73
C ALA A 38 -4.85 -12.25 -10.09
N ASP A 39 -4.23 -11.32 -10.82
CA ASP A 39 -4.08 -9.94 -10.36
C ASP A 39 -5.42 -9.19 -10.24
N THR A 40 -6.34 -9.40 -11.17
CA THR A 40 -7.66 -8.76 -11.12
C THR A 40 -8.50 -9.29 -9.98
N GLU A 41 -8.46 -10.59 -9.72
CA GLU A 41 -9.16 -11.21 -8.59
C GLU A 41 -8.62 -10.72 -7.25
N ARG A 42 -7.30 -10.61 -7.10
CA ARG A 42 -6.66 -10.07 -5.88
C ARG A 42 -7.03 -8.62 -5.57
N LYS A 43 -7.44 -7.85 -6.59
CA LYS A 43 -7.86 -6.45 -6.46
C LYS A 43 -9.34 -6.29 -6.11
N LYS A 44 -10.15 -7.35 -6.19
CA LYS A 44 -11.57 -7.30 -5.79
C LYS A 44 -11.67 -6.92 -4.31
N ASN A 45 -12.65 -6.08 -4.00
CA ASN A 45 -12.82 -5.58 -2.64
C ASN A 45 -13.63 -6.54 -1.76
N LEU A 46 -14.62 -7.24 -2.31
CA LEU A 46 -15.51 -8.08 -1.52
C LEU A 46 -14.83 -9.38 -1.11
N VAL A 47 -14.94 -9.72 0.17
CA VAL A 47 -14.47 -10.98 0.76
C VAL A 47 -15.63 -11.57 1.56
N TYR A 48 -15.89 -12.86 1.38
CA TYR A 48 -16.93 -13.54 2.14
C TYR A 48 -16.49 -13.74 3.58
N ASP A 49 -17.38 -13.46 4.53
CA ASP A 49 -17.17 -13.68 5.95
C ASP A 49 -18.00 -14.89 6.40
N GLU A 50 -17.33 -16.02 6.65
CA GLU A 50 -17.99 -17.32 6.93
C GLU A 50 -18.77 -17.30 8.25
N GLU A 51 -18.33 -16.50 9.23
CA GLU A 51 -19.00 -16.39 10.53
C GLU A 51 -20.36 -15.68 10.45
N LYS A 52 -20.49 -14.71 9.54
CA LYS A 52 -21.70 -13.90 9.36
C LYS A 52 -22.53 -14.32 8.16
N GLY A 53 -21.96 -15.10 7.25
CA GLY A 53 -22.56 -15.48 5.99
C GLY A 53 -22.71 -14.33 4.98
N GLU A 54 -22.01 -13.21 5.19
CA GLU A 54 -22.15 -11.98 4.41
C GLU A 54 -20.89 -11.60 3.61
N TRP A 55 -21.07 -10.85 2.52
CA TRP A 55 -19.96 -10.27 1.75
C TRP A 55 -19.50 -8.95 2.37
N VAL A 56 -18.35 -8.97 3.04
CA VAL A 56 -17.77 -7.81 3.70
C VAL A 56 -16.67 -7.22 2.82
N PRO A 57 -16.59 -5.88 2.67
CA PRO A 57 -15.48 -5.27 1.96
C PRO A 57 -14.16 -5.49 2.71
N LYS A 58 -13.09 -5.78 1.97
CA LYS A 58 -11.72 -5.95 2.49
C LYS A 58 -11.16 -4.64 3.05
N TRP A 59 -11.55 -3.51 2.45
CA TRP A 59 -11.21 -2.16 2.87
C TRP A 59 -12.36 -1.19 2.60
N GLY A 60 -12.41 -0.08 3.33
CA GLY A 60 -13.47 0.93 3.22
C GLY A 60 -14.39 0.95 4.45
N TYR A 61 -15.68 1.16 4.23
CA TYR A 61 -16.69 1.17 5.30
C TYR A 61 -16.86 -0.22 5.89
N LYS A 62 -16.79 -0.33 7.23
CA LYS A 62 -16.82 -1.61 7.97
C LYS A 62 -15.88 -2.68 7.37
N GLY A 63 -14.72 -2.24 6.89
CA GLY A 63 -13.78 -3.12 6.22
C GLY A 63 -13.22 -4.19 7.17
N LYS A 64 -13.01 -5.41 6.65
CA LYS A 64 -12.45 -6.54 7.42
C LYS A 64 -11.12 -6.19 8.12
N ASN A 65 -10.34 -5.26 7.57
CA ASN A 65 -9.09 -4.76 8.15
C ASN A 65 -9.22 -3.95 9.46
N LYS A 66 -10.44 -3.62 9.88
CA LYS A 66 -10.76 -2.90 11.13
C LYS A 66 -11.75 -3.66 12.01
N GLY A 67 -12.21 -4.84 11.60
CA GLY A 67 -13.26 -5.58 12.31
C GLY A 67 -12.94 -5.78 13.79
N THR A 68 -11.69 -6.12 14.10
CA THR A 68 -11.21 -6.36 15.47
C THR A 68 -10.98 -5.10 16.31
N GLU A 69 -11.08 -3.90 15.74
CA GLU A 69 -10.91 -2.65 16.50
C GLU A 69 -12.21 -2.20 17.19
N ASP A 70 -13.37 -2.60 16.64
CA ASP A 70 -14.70 -2.27 17.15
C ASP A 70 -15.22 -3.32 18.15
N ASP A 71 -14.45 -4.39 18.38
CA ASP A 71 -14.82 -5.45 19.33
C ASP A 71 -14.79 -4.92 20.78
N TRP A 72 -15.87 -5.21 21.50
CA TRP A 72 -16.02 -4.83 22.91
C TRP A 72 -15.00 -5.54 23.81
N LEU A 73 -14.62 -6.77 23.47
CA LEU A 73 -13.64 -7.58 24.17
C LEU A 73 -12.47 -7.94 23.25
N VAL A 74 -11.24 -7.70 23.71
CA VAL A 74 -10.02 -8.13 23.02
C VAL A 74 -9.29 -9.06 23.98
N GLU A 75 -9.09 -10.31 23.56
CA GLU A 75 -8.33 -11.28 24.34
C GLU A 75 -6.86 -10.87 24.40
N VAL A 76 -6.34 -10.70 25.61
CA VAL A 76 -4.95 -10.31 25.87
C VAL A 76 -4.25 -11.45 26.61
N ASP A 77 -3.16 -11.95 26.04
CA ASP A 77 -2.31 -12.94 26.73
C ASP A 77 -1.77 -12.38 28.05
N GLU A 78 -1.60 -13.22 29.08
CA GLU A 78 -1.07 -12.80 30.40
C GLU A 78 0.28 -12.06 30.31
N SER A 79 1.11 -12.42 29.32
CA SER A 79 2.39 -11.76 29.04
C SER A 79 2.24 -10.34 28.49
N LYS A 80 1.15 -10.06 27.77
CA LYS A 80 0.80 -8.74 27.23
C LYS A 80 0.04 -7.90 28.25
N TRP A 81 -0.71 -8.51 29.16
CA TRP A 81 -1.36 -7.83 30.28
C TRP A 81 -0.36 -7.03 31.13
N LYS A 82 0.78 -7.64 31.51
CA LYS A 82 1.86 -6.93 32.22
C LYS A 82 2.46 -5.76 31.43
N LYS A 83 2.44 -5.84 30.10
CA LYS A 83 2.86 -4.72 29.23
C LYS A 83 1.78 -3.65 29.13
N GLU A 84 0.51 -3.98 29.30
CA GLU A 84 -0.58 -3.00 29.24
C GLU A 84 -0.44 -1.92 30.31
N GLU A 85 -0.12 -2.31 31.54
CA GLU A 85 0.07 -1.38 32.65
C GLU A 85 1.21 -0.38 32.36
N GLN A 86 2.33 -0.86 31.83
CA GLN A 86 3.43 -0.01 31.36
C GLN A 86 3.04 0.86 30.15
N MET A 87 2.33 0.29 29.18
CA MET A 87 1.91 1.00 27.97
C MET A 87 0.88 2.09 28.29
N ASN A 88 -0.03 1.85 29.24
CA ASN A 88 -1.04 2.81 29.67
C ASN A 88 -0.40 4.01 30.36
N ASN A 89 0.64 3.79 31.18
CA ASN A 89 1.46 4.86 31.74
C ASN A 89 2.17 5.71 30.66
N GLU A 90 2.43 5.14 29.48
CA GLU A 90 2.97 5.83 28.30
C GLU A 90 1.89 6.37 27.35
N GLY A 91 0.60 6.31 27.71
CA GLY A 91 -0.53 6.74 26.89
C GLY A 91 -0.79 5.86 25.66
N LYS A 92 -0.29 4.63 25.65
CA LYS A 92 -0.52 3.61 24.61
C LYS A 92 -1.47 2.54 25.14
N SER A 93 -2.34 2.02 24.28
CA SER A 93 -3.16 0.85 24.62
C SER A 93 -2.93 -0.27 23.62
N ILE A 94 -3.09 -1.52 24.06
CA ILE A 94 -2.98 -2.71 23.23
C ILE A 94 -3.97 -2.63 22.06
N ARG A 95 -5.19 -2.13 22.32
CA ARG A 95 -6.20 -1.86 21.29
C ARG A 95 -5.73 -0.86 20.22
N ASN A 96 -4.92 0.14 20.58
CA ASN A 96 -4.43 1.16 19.66
C ASN A 96 -3.16 0.75 18.88
N GLU A 97 -2.51 -0.35 19.24
CA GLU A 97 -1.27 -0.80 18.59
C GLU A 97 -1.48 -1.17 17.12
N GLY A 98 -2.57 -1.89 16.81
CA GLY A 98 -2.96 -2.22 15.42
C GLY A 98 -3.20 -0.97 14.57
N ARG A 99 -3.85 0.06 15.13
CA ARG A 99 -4.00 1.36 14.46
C ARG A 99 -2.66 2.03 14.22
N LYS A 100 -1.77 2.07 15.22
CA LYS A 100 -0.45 2.69 15.12
C LYS A 100 0.41 2.01 14.06
N GLU A 101 0.42 0.69 14.02
CA GLU A 101 1.18 -0.08 13.03
C GLU A 101 0.67 0.18 11.60
N ARG A 102 -0.65 0.25 11.40
CA ARG A 102 -1.26 0.64 10.12
C ARG A 102 -0.89 2.06 9.71
N MET A 103 -0.94 3.01 10.64
CA MET A 103 -0.52 4.40 10.38
C MET A 103 0.96 4.49 10.01
N GLU A 104 1.84 3.79 10.72
CA GLU A 104 3.27 3.74 10.40
C GLU A 104 3.54 3.11 9.03
N ARG A 105 2.81 2.05 8.68
CA ARG A 105 2.86 1.42 7.35
C ARG A 105 2.40 2.40 6.26
N ALA A 106 1.32 3.16 6.50
CA ALA A 106 0.84 4.20 5.58
C ALA A 106 1.86 5.33 5.39
N ARG A 107 2.40 5.88 6.49
CA ARG A 107 3.47 6.90 6.47
C ARG A 107 4.71 6.41 5.75
N ARG A 108 5.10 5.15 5.96
CA ARG A 108 6.23 4.53 5.26
C ARG A 108 5.97 4.44 3.76
N ASN A 109 4.75 4.10 3.35
CA ASN A 109 4.37 4.05 1.93
C ASN A 109 4.45 5.45 1.29
N GLU A 110 3.89 6.46 1.96
CA GLU A 110 3.94 7.85 1.49
C GLU A 110 5.38 8.36 1.34
N ARG A 111 6.25 8.07 2.32
CA ARG A 111 7.69 8.37 2.24
C ARG A 111 8.34 7.72 1.02
N LYS A 112 8.00 6.46 0.71
CA LYS A 112 8.51 5.75 -0.48
C LYS A 112 7.99 6.39 -1.78
N MET A 113 6.72 6.81 -1.83
CA MET A 113 6.17 7.52 -3.01
C MET A 113 6.93 8.82 -3.26
N ARG A 114 7.08 9.66 -2.22
CA ARG A 114 7.84 10.92 -2.30
C ARG A 114 9.29 10.70 -2.74
N ALA A 115 9.95 9.66 -2.24
CA ALA A 115 11.31 9.31 -2.66
C ALA A 115 11.38 8.89 -4.14
N ASN A 116 10.40 8.13 -4.63
CA ASN A 116 10.30 7.77 -6.05
C ASN A 116 10.05 9.00 -6.93
N GLU A 117 9.17 9.92 -6.50
CA GLU A 117 8.92 11.18 -7.20
C GLU A 117 10.16 12.08 -7.27
N ARG A 118 10.93 12.19 -6.18
CA ARG A 118 12.20 12.92 -6.17
C ARG A 118 13.19 12.33 -7.19
N LYS A 119 13.31 11.00 -7.23
CA LYS A 119 14.16 10.30 -8.21
C LYS A 119 13.65 10.45 -9.64
N ALA A 120 12.33 10.48 -9.83
CA ALA A 120 11.72 10.76 -11.12
C ALA A 120 12.08 12.16 -11.63
N ARG A 121 12.03 13.17 -10.75
CA ARG A 121 12.41 14.56 -11.08
C ARG A 121 13.90 14.69 -11.42
N THR A 122 14.79 14.11 -10.62
CA THR A 122 16.23 14.17 -10.89
C THR A 122 16.62 13.37 -12.13
N GLY A 123 15.98 12.22 -12.37
CA GLY A 123 16.13 11.46 -13.61
C GLY A 123 15.68 12.26 -14.84
N LYS A 124 14.57 13.00 -14.73
CA LYS A 124 14.10 13.90 -15.79
C LYS A 124 15.11 15.02 -16.09
N ALA A 125 15.69 15.64 -15.06
CA ALA A 125 16.71 16.68 -15.21
C ALA A 125 18.01 16.17 -15.87
N LYS A 126 18.42 14.93 -15.57
CA LYS A 126 19.58 14.31 -16.25
C LYS A 126 19.28 13.95 -17.70
N ALA A 127 18.08 13.46 -18.00
CA ALA A 127 17.68 13.11 -19.36
C ALA A 127 17.57 14.34 -20.27
N SER A 128 17.15 15.51 -19.76
CA SER A 128 17.11 16.75 -20.54
C SER A 128 18.50 17.35 -20.81
N ASN A 129 19.48 17.11 -19.93
CA ASN A 129 20.83 17.67 -20.06
C ASN A 129 21.76 16.82 -20.93
N GLY A 130 21.34 15.62 -21.35
CA GLY A 130 22.11 14.69 -22.17
C GLY A 130 21.81 14.74 -23.67
N TYR A 131 21.00 15.70 -24.12
CA TYR A 131 20.64 15.92 -25.53
C TYR A 131 21.17 17.26 -26.08
N ILE A 132 22.20 17.83 -25.44
CA ILE A 132 22.96 18.97 -25.97
C ILE A 132 24.36 18.44 -26.32
N LEU A 133 24.45 17.80 -27.48
CA LEU A 133 25.61 17.69 -28.37
C LEU A 133 25.06 17.49 -29.78
#